data_AF-A0A7W1SCG6-F1
#
_entry.id   AF-A0A7W1SCG6-F1
#
_cell.length_a   1.000
_cell.length_b   1.000
_cell.length_c   1.000
_cell.angle_alpha   90.00
_cell.angle_beta   90.00
_cell.angle_gamma   90.00
#
_symmetry.space_group_name_H-M   'P 1'
#
loop_
_entity.id
_entity.type
_entity.pdbx_description
1 polymer ?
#
loop_
_entity_poly.entity_id
_entity_poly.type
_entity_poly.pdbx_seq_one_letter_code
_entity_poly.pdbx_strand_id
1 'polypeptide(L)'
;MLKTGSRWLAVAFCGVVVCGAGSPAWANTPESQRLERAKDLIAEEQWLRAIAELRAAANDPKESEKDEALFWLAHSQNQVGQFAAALETIGRLEQAHRASRWMRPAQSLRLEIAQRLGRTDVLWYTARRAPPAPPPAPGPKPPAAATPPPPPAPPGRPAPPAEPPRILLARPGASGLTTAWVAEQFTADLDLRVQALGSLIRTDAAEVIPILKEIALDGQHPGPARRALFVLAQSGRPEARSTVVEVARSGSEPARIAAVRELGRLQGPGVANELLEVYTSGNSPVRYQVVTALGERAATTALLRIAQDEPDVRLREAAITTLGTAGGREQLHVLYASAGTEMKRAVLAGYLNARADEDLIRIARRDRDPAVRREAVAKLRVLATPRALEFLKTLKEQ
;
A
#
# COMPACT_ATOMS: atom_id res chain seq x y z
N MET A 1 19.16 23.97 28.19
CA MET A 1 18.09 23.08 28.67
C MET A 1 16.75 23.59 28.16
N LEU A 2 16.29 23.09 27.01
CA LEU A 2 14.95 23.33 26.49
C LEU A 2 14.33 21.96 26.20
N LYS A 3 13.24 21.63 26.89
CA LYS A 3 12.38 20.48 26.54
C LYS A 3 11.27 20.99 25.64
N THR A 4 11.36 20.63 24.36
CA THR A 4 10.32 20.80 23.35
C THR A 4 9.27 19.70 23.51
N GLY A 5 8.00 20.09 23.49
CA GLY A 5 6.86 19.19 23.57
C GLY A 5 6.62 18.42 22.26
N SER A 6 6.12 17.20 22.40
CA SER A 6 5.53 16.44 21.31
C SER A 6 4.05 16.22 21.63
N ARG A 7 3.20 16.99 20.94
CA ARG A 7 1.75 16.80 20.88
C ARG A 7 1.48 15.59 19.98
N TRP A 8 1.02 14.49 20.56
CA TRP A 8 0.32 13.46 19.80
C TRP A 8 -1.18 13.72 19.95
N LEU A 9 -1.82 14.02 18.82
CA LEU A 9 -3.27 14.16 18.68
C LEU A 9 -3.94 12.83 19.00
N ALA A 10 -4.47 12.70 20.22
CA ALA A 10 -5.50 11.72 20.52
C ALA A 10 -6.79 12.20 19.81
N VAL A 11 -7.17 11.52 18.73
CA VAL A 11 -8.51 11.66 18.17
C VAL A 11 -9.45 10.90 19.10
N ALA A 12 -10.00 11.62 20.08
CA ALA A 12 -11.12 11.16 20.88
C ALA A 12 -12.38 11.19 20.01
N PHE A 13 -12.86 10.02 19.59
CA PHE A 13 -14.16 9.90 18.95
C PHE A 13 -15.23 9.87 20.05
N CYS A 14 -15.62 11.04 20.54
CA CYS A 14 -16.75 11.20 21.45
C CYS A 14 -18.01 11.31 20.57
N GLY A 15 -18.73 10.20 20.41
CA GLY A 15 -20.00 10.17 19.70
C GLY A 15 -21.12 10.76 20.55
N VAL A 16 -21.54 11.98 20.22
CA VAL A 16 -22.81 12.58 20.66
C VAL A 16 -23.96 11.83 19.97
N VAL A 17 -24.87 11.26 20.77
CA VAL A 17 -26.10 10.64 20.31
C VAL A 17 -27.08 11.73 19.87
N VAL A 18 -27.43 11.75 18.59
CA VAL A 18 -28.63 12.41 18.06
C VAL A 18 -29.58 11.31 17.59
N CYS A 19 -30.76 11.24 18.20
CA CYS A 19 -31.83 10.33 17.79
C CYS A 19 -32.45 10.78 16.46
N GLY A 20 -32.59 9.84 15.52
CA GLY A 20 -33.29 10.08 14.26
C GLY A 20 -33.36 8.84 13.37
N ALA A 21 -34.39 8.01 13.60
CA ALA A 21 -35.05 7.03 12.74
C ALA A 21 -34.27 6.28 11.62
N GLY A 22 -34.27 4.94 11.74
CA GLY A 22 -34.26 4.01 10.59
C GLY A 22 -32.92 3.33 10.29
N SER A 23 -32.54 2.35 11.10
CA SER A 23 -31.51 1.36 10.74
C SER A 23 -32.14 -0.04 10.69
N PRO A 24 -31.73 -0.92 9.76
CA PRO A 24 -32.27 -2.28 9.68
C PRO A 24 -31.90 -3.02 10.97
N ALA A 25 -32.83 -3.81 11.51
CA ALA A 25 -32.65 -4.57 12.74
C ALA A 25 -31.59 -5.68 12.56
N TRP A 26 -30.34 -5.38 12.90
CA TRP A 26 -29.34 -6.36 13.27
C TRP A 26 -29.64 -6.79 14.70
N ALA A 27 -29.73 -8.10 14.94
CA ALA A 27 -30.00 -8.64 16.27
C ALA A 27 -28.85 -8.26 17.22
N ASN A 28 -29.10 -7.29 18.11
CA ASN A 28 -28.28 -7.08 19.30
C ASN A 28 -28.48 -8.28 20.22
N THR A 29 -27.51 -9.20 20.26
CA THR A 29 -27.37 -10.14 21.37
C THR A 29 -27.23 -9.32 22.67
N PRO A 30 -28.02 -9.59 23.73
CA PRO A 30 -27.86 -8.89 24.99
C PRO A 30 -26.43 -9.05 25.47
N GLU A 31 -25.74 -7.92 25.70
CA GLU A 31 -24.38 -7.94 26.20
C GLU A 31 -24.35 -8.63 27.57
N SER A 32 -23.42 -9.55 27.78
CA SER A 32 -23.26 -10.19 29.06
C SER A 32 -22.87 -9.15 30.11
N GLN A 33 -23.53 -9.16 31.26
CA GLN A 33 -23.22 -8.28 32.40
C GLN A 33 -21.73 -8.36 32.83
N ARG A 34 -21.02 -9.43 32.45
CA ARG A 34 -19.59 -9.56 32.71
C ARG A 34 -18.75 -8.73 31.74
N LEU A 35 -19.14 -8.65 30.47
CA LEU A 35 -18.44 -7.85 29.46
C LEU A 35 -18.66 -6.35 29.70
N GLU A 36 -19.87 -5.94 30.09
CA GLU A 36 -20.16 -4.55 30.49
C GLU A 36 -19.27 -4.12 31.66
N ARG A 37 -19.24 -4.91 32.75
CA ARG A 37 -18.36 -4.65 33.90
C ARG A 37 -16.89 -4.59 33.53
N ALA A 38 -16.44 -5.44 32.60
CA ALA A 38 -15.07 -5.39 32.12
C ALA A 38 -14.76 -4.10 31.35
N LYS A 39 -15.71 -3.58 30.58
CA LYS A 39 -15.57 -2.30 29.85
C LYS A 39 -15.52 -1.12 30.81
N ASP A 40 -16.34 -1.12 31.87
CA ASP A 40 -16.27 -0.10 32.92
C ASP A 40 -14.89 -0.10 33.58
N LEU A 41 -14.36 -1.29 33.92
CA LEU A 41 -13.01 -1.41 34.48
C LEU A 41 -11.91 -0.95 33.51
N ILE A 42 -12.09 -1.15 32.19
CA ILE A 42 -11.19 -0.60 31.17
C ILE A 42 -11.27 0.93 31.14
N ALA A 43 -12.48 1.49 31.17
CA ALA A 43 -12.70 2.93 31.16
C ALA A 43 -12.09 3.61 32.41
N GLU A 44 -12.08 2.90 33.54
CA GLU A 44 -11.43 3.31 34.79
C GLU A 44 -9.93 2.97 34.85
N GLU A 45 -9.33 2.47 33.77
CA GLU A 45 -7.92 2.03 33.68
C GLU A 45 -7.52 0.96 34.72
N GLN A 46 -8.49 0.23 35.26
CA GLN A 46 -8.29 -0.87 36.21
C GLN A 46 -7.94 -2.18 35.48
N TRP A 47 -6.86 -2.14 34.70
CA TRP A 47 -6.48 -3.20 33.74
C TRP A 47 -6.41 -4.60 34.35
N LEU A 48 -5.84 -4.76 35.56
CA LEU A 48 -5.72 -6.08 36.21
C LEU A 48 -7.07 -6.68 36.57
N ARG A 49 -8.04 -5.86 37.01
CA ARG A 49 -9.39 -6.32 37.33
C ARG A 49 -10.16 -6.63 36.05
N ALA A 50 -10.03 -5.78 35.03
CA ALA A 50 -10.59 -6.03 33.71
C ALA A 50 -10.09 -7.36 33.13
N ILE A 51 -8.78 -7.67 33.23
CA ILE A 51 -8.20 -8.95 32.77
C ILE A 51 -8.87 -10.15 33.43
N ALA A 52 -9.17 -10.08 34.73
CA ALA A 52 -9.83 -11.18 35.43
C ALA A 52 -11.25 -11.43 34.90
N GLU A 53 -12.04 -10.35 34.75
CA GLU A 53 -13.42 -10.44 34.23
C GLU A 53 -13.44 -10.88 32.76
N LEU A 54 -12.55 -10.34 31.92
CA LEU A 54 -12.46 -10.70 30.51
C LEU A 54 -12.00 -12.14 30.30
N ARG A 55 -11.07 -12.63 31.13
CA ARG A 55 -10.65 -14.04 31.10
C ARG A 55 -11.81 -14.97 31.49
N ALA A 56 -12.60 -14.58 32.48
CA ALA A 56 -13.78 -15.33 32.86
C ALA A 56 -14.84 -15.31 31.75
N ALA A 57 -15.10 -14.16 31.10
CA ALA A 57 -16.00 -14.04 29.96
C ALA A 57 -15.55 -14.89 28.76
N ALA A 58 -14.27 -14.81 28.38
CA ALA A 58 -13.72 -15.57 27.26
C ALA A 58 -13.76 -17.10 27.45
N ASN A 59 -13.79 -17.58 28.70
CA ASN A 59 -13.85 -19.01 29.01
C ASN A 59 -15.28 -19.50 29.29
N ASP A 60 -16.27 -18.61 29.38
CA ASP A 60 -17.65 -18.97 29.73
C ASP A 60 -18.38 -19.55 28.51
N PRO A 61 -18.83 -20.82 28.53
CA PRO A 61 -19.54 -21.42 27.40
C PRO A 61 -20.75 -20.62 26.92
N LYS A 62 -21.42 -19.87 27.81
CA LYS A 62 -22.66 -19.13 27.53
C LYS A 62 -22.43 -17.72 26.98
N GLU A 63 -21.20 -17.24 26.98
CA GLU A 63 -20.87 -15.91 26.47
C GLU A 63 -21.03 -15.86 24.95
N SER A 64 -21.83 -14.91 24.46
CA SER A 64 -22.05 -14.73 23.02
C SER A 64 -20.92 -13.93 22.38
N GLU A 65 -20.40 -12.91 23.07
CA GLU A 65 -19.38 -11.96 22.57
C GLU A 65 -17.95 -12.37 22.99
N LYS A 66 -17.62 -13.67 22.85
CA LYS A 66 -16.30 -14.20 23.25
C LYS A 66 -15.14 -13.60 22.48
N ASP A 67 -15.37 -13.31 21.21
CA ASP A 67 -14.40 -12.69 20.32
C ASP A 67 -14.04 -11.28 20.80
N GLU A 68 -15.05 -10.50 21.21
CA GLU A 68 -14.84 -9.20 21.84
C GLU A 68 -14.10 -9.31 23.18
N ALA A 69 -14.51 -10.25 24.03
CA ALA A 69 -13.85 -10.48 25.31
C ALA A 69 -12.37 -10.85 25.13
N LEU A 70 -12.04 -11.70 24.16
CA LEU A 70 -10.67 -12.07 23.83
C LEU A 70 -9.85 -10.89 23.30
N PHE A 71 -10.43 -10.02 22.46
CA PHE A 71 -9.74 -8.82 22.00
C PHE A 71 -9.42 -7.86 23.15
N TRP A 72 -10.42 -7.51 23.97
CA TRP A 72 -10.21 -6.60 25.10
C TRP A 72 -9.29 -7.20 26.16
N LEU A 73 -9.29 -8.52 26.33
CA LEU A 73 -8.34 -9.22 27.20
C LEU A 73 -6.92 -9.00 26.70
N ALA A 74 -6.66 -9.24 25.40
CA ALA A 74 -5.35 -9.01 24.81
C ALA A 74 -4.92 -7.54 24.89
N HIS A 75 -5.85 -6.61 24.67
CA HIS A 75 -5.60 -5.17 24.82
C HIS A 75 -5.19 -4.83 26.25
N SER A 76 -5.96 -5.27 27.25
CA SER A 76 -5.68 -5.00 28.66
C SER A 76 -4.35 -5.63 29.10
N GLN A 77 -4.03 -6.82 28.61
CA GLN A 77 -2.73 -7.48 28.83
C GLN A 77 -1.56 -6.67 28.26
N ASN A 78 -1.73 -6.07 27.08
CA ASN A 78 -0.73 -5.17 26.50
C ASN A 78 -0.50 -3.93 27.36
N GLN A 79 -1.56 -3.31 27.91
CA GLN A 79 -1.45 -2.12 28.75
C GLN A 79 -0.62 -2.36 30.02
N VAL A 80 -0.74 -3.55 30.62
CA VAL A 80 0.05 -3.94 31.81
C VAL A 80 1.42 -4.55 31.47
N GLY A 81 1.81 -4.58 30.19
CA GLY A 81 3.09 -5.13 29.75
C GLY A 81 3.16 -6.66 29.69
N GLN A 82 2.03 -7.37 29.80
CA GLN A 82 1.93 -8.82 29.67
C GLN A 82 1.89 -9.25 28.19
N PHE A 83 2.92 -8.89 27.43
CA PHE A 83 2.95 -9.06 25.98
C PHE A 83 2.82 -10.52 25.52
N ALA A 84 3.46 -11.47 26.20
CA ALA A 84 3.37 -12.89 25.86
C ALA A 84 1.93 -13.41 25.99
N ALA A 85 1.26 -13.08 27.10
CA ALA A 85 -0.13 -13.46 27.33
C ALA A 85 -1.08 -12.77 26.33
N ALA A 86 -0.81 -11.51 25.96
CA ALA A 86 -1.56 -10.81 24.92
C ALA A 86 -1.45 -11.54 23.56
N LEU A 87 -0.24 -11.94 23.15
CA LEU A 87 -0.02 -12.66 21.89
C LEU A 87 -0.72 -14.03 21.86
N GLU A 88 -0.70 -14.77 22.97
CA GLU A 88 -1.44 -16.03 23.11
C GLU A 88 -2.96 -15.82 22.99
N THR A 89 -3.48 -14.79 23.67
CA THR A 89 -4.91 -14.44 23.61
C THR A 89 -5.34 -14.06 22.19
N ILE A 90 -4.53 -13.28 21.47
CA ILE A 90 -4.77 -12.99 20.05
C ILE A 90 -4.76 -14.28 19.22
N GLY A 91 -3.80 -15.18 19.47
CA GLY A 91 -3.76 -16.49 18.81
C GLY A 91 -5.04 -17.30 19.01
N ARG A 92 -5.61 -17.30 20.22
CA ARG A 92 -6.91 -17.93 20.52
C ARG A 92 -8.06 -17.30 19.74
N LEU A 93 -8.11 -15.97 19.71
CA LEU A 93 -9.12 -15.22 18.95
C LEU A 93 -9.11 -15.61 17.47
N GLU A 94 -7.93 -15.68 16.85
CA GLU A 94 -7.81 -16.02 15.44
C GLU A 94 -8.18 -17.46 15.10
N GLN A 95 -7.91 -18.40 16.01
CA GLN A 95 -8.23 -19.81 15.80
C GLN A 95 -9.74 -20.05 15.95
N ALA A 96 -10.35 -19.45 16.97
CA ALA A 96 -11.75 -19.67 17.31
C ALA A 96 -12.72 -18.79 16.50
N HIS A 97 -12.33 -17.58 16.11
CA HIS A 97 -13.23 -16.56 15.57
C HIS A 97 -12.71 -15.88 14.29
N ARG A 98 -12.39 -16.68 13.26
CA ARG A 98 -11.78 -16.20 11.99
C ARG A 98 -12.57 -15.13 11.23
N ALA A 99 -13.88 -15.05 11.42
CA ALA A 99 -14.77 -14.09 10.76
C ALA A 99 -15.16 -12.90 11.66
N SER A 100 -14.57 -12.78 12.86
CA SER A 100 -14.91 -11.73 13.81
C SER A 100 -14.49 -10.34 13.31
N ARG A 101 -15.30 -9.32 13.64
CA ARG A 101 -14.94 -7.90 13.48
C ARG A 101 -13.65 -7.52 14.21
N TRP A 102 -13.32 -8.25 15.27
CA TRP A 102 -12.14 -8.01 16.11
C TRP A 102 -10.84 -8.60 15.53
N MET A 103 -10.92 -9.34 14.42
CA MET A 103 -9.74 -9.93 13.76
C MET A 103 -8.70 -8.89 13.33
N ARG A 104 -9.13 -7.84 12.61
CA ARG A 104 -8.21 -6.79 12.14
C ARG A 104 -7.58 -6.00 13.30
N PRO A 105 -8.36 -5.49 14.29
CA PRO A 105 -7.78 -4.87 15.49
C PRO A 105 -6.78 -5.78 16.21
N ALA A 106 -7.09 -7.06 16.36
CA ALA A 106 -6.22 -8.01 17.05
C ALA A 106 -4.91 -8.28 16.29
N GLN A 107 -4.97 -8.40 14.96
CA GLN A 107 -3.79 -8.55 14.11
C GLN A 107 -2.90 -7.30 14.12
N SER A 108 -3.51 -6.10 14.12
CA SER A 108 -2.79 -4.84 14.30
C SER A 108 -2.08 -4.78 15.64
N LEU A 109 -2.76 -5.15 16.73
CA LEU A 109 -2.19 -5.18 18.07
C LEU A 109 -1.03 -6.17 18.18
N ARG A 110 -1.15 -7.37 17.58
CA ARG A 110 -0.04 -8.33 17.49
C ARG A 110 1.17 -7.71 16.82
N LEU A 111 0.96 -7.04 15.68
CA LEU A 111 2.04 -6.45 14.90
C LEU A 111 2.77 -5.36 15.70
N GLU A 112 2.03 -4.51 16.41
CA GLU A 112 2.59 -3.51 17.31
C GLU A 112 3.45 -4.13 18.42
N ILE A 113 2.92 -5.16 19.11
CA ILE A 113 3.66 -5.89 20.14
C ILE A 113 4.93 -6.51 19.55
N ALA A 114 4.83 -7.13 18.36
CA ALA A 114 5.97 -7.76 17.70
C ALA A 114 7.06 -6.75 17.34
N GLN A 115 6.68 -5.58 16.81
CA GLN A 115 7.61 -4.49 16.52
C GLN A 115 8.30 -3.97 17.78
N ARG A 116 7.53 -3.73 18.84
CA ARG A 116 8.05 -3.23 20.13
C ARG A 116 9.06 -4.19 20.75
N LEU A 117 8.83 -5.48 20.63
CA LEU A 117 9.70 -6.53 21.20
C LEU A 117 10.80 -7.02 20.24
N GLY A 118 10.83 -6.54 18.99
CA GLY A 118 11.76 -7.06 17.97
C GLY A 118 11.53 -8.55 17.65
N ARG A 119 10.30 -9.06 17.80
CA ARG A 119 9.94 -10.46 17.60
C ARG A 119 9.76 -10.78 16.11
N THR A 120 10.86 -11.11 15.45
CA THR A 120 10.88 -11.43 14.01
C THR A 120 10.03 -12.65 13.65
N ASP A 121 9.94 -13.64 14.54
CA ASP A 121 9.08 -14.82 14.38
C ASP A 121 7.59 -14.45 14.22
N VAL A 122 7.11 -13.49 15.02
CA VAL A 122 5.72 -13.01 14.96
C VAL A 122 5.49 -12.14 13.73
N LEU A 123 6.49 -11.33 13.34
CA LEU A 123 6.45 -10.57 12.09
C LEU A 123 6.42 -11.48 10.86
N TRP A 124 7.15 -12.59 10.89
CA TRP A 124 7.13 -13.59 9.81
C TRP A 124 5.82 -14.36 9.77
N TYR A 125 5.21 -14.63 10.93
CA TYR A 125 3.86 -15.20 11.01
C TYR A 125 2.83 -14.30 10.32
N THR A 126 2.90 -12.98 10.51
CA THR A 126 1.97 -12.05 9.85
C THR A 126 2.33 -11.80 8.38
N ALA A 127 3.61 -11.81 8.01
CA ALA A 127 4.05 -11.57 6.64
C ALA A 127 3.74 -12.73 5.67
N ARG A 128 3.84 -13.98 6.16
CA ARG A 128 3.60 -15.18 5.34
C ARG A 128 2.12 -15.30 4.98
N ARG A 129 1.84 -15.77 3.77
CA ARG A 129 0.47 -16.12 3.37
C ARG A 129 -0.03 -17.20 4.33
N ALA A 130 -1.20 -17.00 4.94
CA ALA A 130 -1.78 -18.00 5.85
C ALA A 130 -1.83 -19.36 5.12
N PRO A 131 -1.29 -20.44 5.72
CA PRO A 131 -1.41 -21.77 5.13
C PRO A 131 -2.90 -22.12 4.99
N PRO A 132 -3.31 -22.85 3.93
CA PRO A 132 -4.69 -23.34 3.83
C PRO A 132 -5.01 -24.12 5.12
N ALA A 133 -6.20 -23.90 5.68
CA ALA A 133 -6.62 -24.58 6.90
C ALA A 133 -6.42 -26.10 6.74
N PRO A 134 -5.82 -26.81 7.72
CA PRO A 134 -5.74 -28.26 7.66
C PRO A 134 -7.17 -28.82 7.54
N PRO A 135 -7.40 -29.88 6.74
CA PRO A 135 -8.71 -30.49 6.64
C PRO A 135 -9.21 -30.87 8.03
N PRO A 136 -10.52 -30.73 8.33
CA PRO A 136 -11.06 -31.17 9.62
C PRO A 136 -10.71 -32.63 9.82
N ALA A 137 -10.16 -32.96 11.00
CA ALA A 137 -9.86 -34.33 11.35
C ALA A 137 -11.11 -35.19 11.11
N PRO A 138 -11.01 -36.35 10.43
CA PRO A 138 -12.17 -37.20 10.23
C PRO A 138 -12.76 -37.55 11.59
N GLY A 139 -14.03 -37.18 11.81
CA GLY A 139 -14.75 -37.50 13.04
C GLY A 139 -14.77 -39.02 13.29
N PRO A 140 -14.96 -39.47 14.55
CA PRO A 140 -14.94 -40.88 14.88
C PRO A 140 -16.01 -41.62 14.06
N LYS A 141 -15.58 -42.63 13.28
CA LYS A 141 -16.48 -43.49 12.51
C LYS A 141 -17.45 -44.19 13.49
N PRO A 142 -18.77 -44.20 13.22
CA PRO A 142 -19.71 -45.00 14.00
C PRO A 142 -19.40 -46.50 13.84
N PRO A 143 -19.67 -47.33 14.88
CA PRO A 143 -19.33 -48.75 14.84
C PRO A 143 -20.13 -49.46 13.73
N ALA A 144 -19.41 -50.20 12.89
CA ALA A 144 -19.98 -50.95 11.78
C ALA A 144 -20.89 -52.08 12.31
N ALA A 145 -22.10 -52.17 11.75
CA ALA A 145 -23.02 -53.29 11.95
C ALA A 145 -22.41 -54.59 11.39
N ALA A 146 -22.58 -55.68 12.14
CA ALA A 146 -22.05 -57.00 11.82
C ALA A 146 -22.63 -57.57 10.51
N THR A 147 -21.77 -58.00 9.61
CA THR A 147 -22.10 -58.83 8.44
C THR A 147 -21.87 -60.33 8.74
N PRO A 148 -22.66 -61.24 8.14
CA PRO A 148 -22.55 -62.69 8.38
C PRO A 148 -21.35 -63.30 7.64
N PRO A 149 -20.87 -64.50 8.03
CA PRO A 149 -19.61 -65.05 7.53
C PRO A 149 -19.76 -65.69 6.13
N PRO A 150 -18.68 -65.73 5.32
CA PRO A 150 -18.65 -66.39 4.02
C PRO A 150 -18.34 -67.90 4.13
N PRO A 151 -18.66 -68.72 3.10
CA PRO A 151 -18.39 -70.16 3.07
C PRO A 151 -16.92 -70.49 2.74
N PRO A 152 -16.44 -71.72 3.02
CA PRO A 152 -15.02 -72.09 2.93
C PRO A 152 -14.57 -72.41 1.49
N ALA A 153 -13.30 -72.09 1.19
CA ALA A 153 -12.61 -72.42 -0.07
C ALA A 153 -11.75 -73.71 0.05
N PRO A 154 -11.53 -74.45 -1.06
CA PRO A 154 -10.68 -75.65 -1.09
C PRO A 154 -9.17 -75.34 -1.29
N PRO A 155 -8.25 -76.30 -1.03
CA PRO A 155 -6.83 -76.02 -0.84
C PRO A 155 -5.92 -76.37 -2.04
N GLY A 156 -4.78 -75.67 -2.11
CA GLY A 156 -3.59 -76.01 -2.91
C GLY A 156 -2.97 -74.75 -3.56
N ARG A 157 -1.66 -74.49 -3.62
CA ARG A 157 -0.38 -75.16 -3.30
C ARG A 157 0.65 -74.05 -2.95
N PRO A 158 1.81 -74.34 -2.34
CA PRO A 158 2.79 -73.32 -1.97
C PRO A 158 3.83 -73.06 -3.08
N ALA A 159 4.27 -71.82 -3.21
CA ALA A 159 5.46 -71.41 -3.97
C ALA A 159 5.99 -70.07 -3.39
N PRO A 160 7.25 -69.67 -3.64
CA PRO A 160 8.29 -69.35 -2.64
C PRO A 160 8.48 -67.84 -2.37
N PRO A 161 9.36 -67.44 -1.42
CA PRO A 161 9.49 -66.03 -1.03
C PRO A 161 10.59 -65.31 -1.81
N ALA A 162 10.33 -64.07 -2.25
CA ALA A 162 11.34 -63.02 -2.35
C ALA A 162 10.70 -61.62 -2.60
N GLU A 163 11.01 -60.72 -1.65
CA GLU A 163 11.22 -59.26 -1.72
C GLU A 163 10.20 -58.30 -2.41
N PRO A 164 9.90 -57.15 -1.77
CA PRO A 164 9.16 -56.06 -2.41
C PRO A 164 10.12 -55.02 -3.03
N PRO A 165 9.79 -54.43 -4.19
CA PRO A 165 9.71 -52.98 -4.18
C PRO A 165 8.63 -52.35 -5.09
N ARG A 166 8.11 -51.23 -4.56
CA ARG A 166 7.68 -49.98 -5.21
C ARG A 166 6.61 -50.03 -6.30
N ILE A 167 5.50 -49.33 -6.03
CA ILE A 167 4.55 -48.90 -7.05
C ILE A 167 4.47 -47.37 -7.05
N LEU A 168 4.94 -46.81 -8.16
CA LEU A 168 4.60 -45.50 -8.70
C LEU A 168 3.22 -45.63 -9.36
N LEU A 169 2.26 -44.73 -9.11
CA LEU A 169 1.08 -44.64 -9.98
C LEU A 169 0.78 -43.20 -10.39
N ALA A 170 0.72 -43.05 -11.71
CA ALA A 170 0.39 -41.85 -12.44
C ALA A 170 -1.13 -41.56 -12.46
N ARG A 171 -1.41 -40.31 -12.81
CA ARG A 171 -2.68 -39.57 -12.87
C ARG A 171 -3.65 -40.09 -13.97
N PRO A 172 -4.96 -39.89 -13.79
CA PRO A 172 -5.75 -39.04 -14.70
C PRO A 172 -6.57 -38.03 -13.87
N GLY A 173 -6.81 -36.79 -14.28
CA GLY A 173 -7.33 -36.33 -15.56
C GLY A 173 -8.68 -35.66 -15.25
N ALA A 174 -8.78 -34.36 -15.52
CA ALA A 174 -9.80 -33.45 -15.01
C ALA A 174 -11.23 -33.82 -15.41
N SER A 175 -12.20 -33.62 -14.51
CA SER A 175 -13.59 -33.26 -14.86
C SER A 175 -14.32 -32.67 -13.64
N GLY A 176 -14.75 -31.41 -13.78
CA GLY A 176 -15.87 -30.82 -13.05
C GLY A 176 -15.58 -30.20 -11.68
N LEU A 177 -14.81 -29.10 -11.63
CA LEU A 177 -14.85 -28.19 -10.48
C LEU A 177 -16.08 -27.29 -10.61
N THR A 178 -17.18 -27.64 -9.94
CA THR A 178 -18.18 -26.64 -9.57
C THR A 178 -17.63 -25.82 -8.41
N THR A 179 -17.31 -24.57 -8.73
CA THR A 179 -17.00 -23.48 -7.82
C THR A 179 -18.13 -23.28 -6.80
N ALA A 180 -17.91 -23.69 -5.57
CA ALA A 180 -18.59 -23.14 -4.40
C ALA A 180 -17.75 -23.49 -3.17
N TRP A 181 -17.74 -22.61 -2.17
CA TRP A 181 -17.07 -22.78 -0.88
C TRP A 181 -15.58 -22.38 -0.81
N VAL A 182 -15.26 -21.25 -1.45
CA VAL A 182 -14.39 -20.24 -0.82
C VAL A 182 -15.35 -19.16 -0.31
N ALA A 183 -15.34 -18.84 0.98
CA ALA A 183 -15.91 -17.56 1.39
C ALA A 183 -15.06 -16.48 0.70
N GLU A 184 -15.64 -15.75 -0.25
CA GLU A 184 -15.02 -14.70 -1.09
C GLU A 184 -14.28 -13.59 -0.31
N GLN A 185 -14.27 -13.64 1.02
CA GLN A 185 -13.87 -12.52 1.89
C GLN A 185 -12.72 -12.85 2.88
N PHE A 186 -11.99 -13.95 2.74
CA PHE A 186 -10.68 -14.05 3.40
C PHE A 186 -9.59 -13.44 2.51
N THR A 187 -9.51 -12.11 2.50
CA THR A 187 -8.29 -11.42 2.10
C THR A 187 -7.37 -11.45 3.30
N ALA A 188 -6.29 -12.25 3.24
CA ALA A 188 -5.17 -12.04 4.15
C ALA A 188 -4.83 -10.55 4.06
N ASP A 189 -4.93 -9.82 5.18
CA ASP A 189 -4.86 -8.36 5.17
C ASP A 189 -3.50 -7.94 4.59
N LEU A 190 -3.52 -7.61 3.29
CA LEU A 190 -2.30 -7.35 2.53
C LEU A 190 -1.58 -6.12 3.09
N ASP A 191 -2.32 -5.22 3.75
CA ASP A 191 -1.75 -4.03 4.37
C ASP A 191 -0.97 -4.38 5.63
N LEU A 192 -1.54 -5.23 6.50
CA LEU A 192 -0.82 -5.75 7.66
C LEU A 192 0.40 -6.60 7.24
N ARG A 193 0.28 -7.36 6.14
CA ARG A 193 1.42 -8.10 5.56
C ARG A 193 2.53 -7.16 5.12
N VAL A 194 2.21 -6.11 4.36
CA VAL A 194 3.21 -5.12 3.91
C VAL A 194 3.83 -4.39 5.09
N GLN A 195 3.06 -4.06 6.13
CA GLN A 195 3.58 -3.42 7.34
C GLN A 195 4.55 -4.33 8.12
N ALA A 196 4.24 -5.62 8.23
CA ALA A 196 5.14 -6.62 8.81
C ALA A 196 6.44 -6.74 7.99
N LEU A 197 6.33 -6.89 6.67
CA LEU A 197 7.46 -6.94 5.74
C LEU A 197 8.34 -5.68 5.84
N GLY A 198 7.75 -4.49 5.98
CA GLY A 198 8.51 -3.25 6.17
C GLY A 198 9.28 -3.18 7.50
N SER A 199 8.86 -3.94 8.51
CA SER A 199 9.61 -4.09 9.75
C SER A 199 10.79 -5.06 9.56
N LEU A 200 10.57 -6.14 8.80
CA LEU A 200 11.54 -7.20 8.52
C LEU A 200 12.60 -6.81 7.50
N ILE A 201 12.34 -5.86 6.59
CA ILE A 201 13.28 -5.53 5.49
C ILE A 201 14.66 -5.05 5.98
N ARG A 202 14.77 -4.57 7.22
CA ARG A 202 16.05 -4.18 7.80
C ARG A 202 16.91 -5.40 8.15
N THR A 203 16.30 -6.48 8.62
CA THR A 203 16.99 -7.71 9.06
C THR A 203 17.06 -8.75 7.96
N ASP A 204 15.94 -9.02 7.28
CA ASP A 204 15.74 -10.20 6.43
C ASP A 204 15.41 -9.83 4.96
N ALA A 205 16.10 -8.81 4.44
CA ALA A 205 15.79 -8.24 3.12
C ALA A 205 15.79 -9.26 1.97
N ALA A 206 16.67 -10.25 2.01
CA ALA A 206 16.80 -11.27 0.97
C ALA A 206 15.50 -12.07 0.77
N GLU A 207 14.77 -12.33 1.87
CA GLU A 207 13.48 -13.01 1.82
C GLU A 207 12.32 -12.02 1.63
N VAL A 208 12.42 -10.82 2.18
CA VAL A 208 11.34 -9.81 2.15
C VAL A 208 11.15 -9.19 0.76
N ILE A 209 12.23 -8.86 0.06
CA ILE A 209 12.17 -8.14 -1.23
C ILE A 209 11.36 -8.93 -2.28
N PRO A 210 11.58 -10.24 -2.48
CA PRO A 210 10.77 -11.04 -3.40
C PRO A 210 9.27 -11.01 -3.07
N ILE A 211 8.90 -11.06 -1.78
CA ILE A 211 7.49 -11.04 -1.36
C ILE A 211 6.86 -9.67 -1.62
N LEU A 212 7.58 -8.58 -1.31
CA LEU A 212 7.12 -7.24 -1.63
C LEU A 212 7.00 -7.00 -3.14
N LYS A 213 7.90 -7.61 -3.94
CA LYS A 213 7.82 -7.60 -5.40
C LYS A 213 6.54 -8.27 -5.89
N GLU A 214 6.20 -9.45 -5.38
CA GLU A 214 4.95 -10.15 -5.73
C GLU A 214 3.73 -9.28 -5.43
N ILE A 215 3.68 -8.64 -4.25
CA ILE A 215 2.58 -7.74 -3.86
C ILE A 215 2.56 -6.49 -4.76
N ALA A 216 3.71 -5.94 -5.13
CA ALA A 216 3.80 -4.78 -6.00
C ALA A 216 3.33 -5.06 -7.44
N LEU A 217 3.52 -6.30 -7.91
CA LEU A 217 3.08 -6.75 -9.23
C LEU A 217 1.60 -7.18 -9.27
N ASP A 218 0.96 -7.36 -8.11
CA ASP A 218 -0.46 -7.70 -8.04
C ASP A 218 -1.34 -6.52 -8.49
N GLY A 219 -1.89 -6.65 -9.70
CA GLY A 219 -2.80 -5.66 -10.28
C GLY A 219 -4.19 -5.61 -9.63
N GLN A 220 -4.58 -6.61 -8.84
CA GLN A 220 -5.90 -6.65 -8.19
C GLN A 220 -5.98 -5.72 -6.98
N HIS A 221 -4.86 -5.42 -6.34
CA HIS A 221 -4.81 -4.67 -5.08
C HIS A 221 -3.85 -3.46 -5.16
N PRO A 222 -4.26 -2.36 -5.82
CA PRO A 222 -3.38 -1.20 -6.04
C PRO A 222 -2.94 -0.48 -4.75
N GLY A 223 -3.73 -0.58 -3.67
CA GLY A 223 -3.39 -0.02 -2.35
C GLY A 223 -2.16 -0.70 -1.73
N PRO A 224 -2.22 -2.02 -1.48
CA PRO A 224 -1.07 -2.81 -1.04
C PRO A 224 0.15 -2.71 -1.97
N ALA A 225 -0.06 -2.75 -3.30
CA ALA A 225 1.04 -2.61 -4.26
C ALA A 225 1.81 -1.30 -4.09
N ARG A 226 1.10 -0.17 -3.93
CA ARG A 226 1.72 1.14 -3.66
C ARG A 226 2.50 1.14 -2.35
N ARG A 227 1.96 0.54 -1.28
CA ARG A 227 2.66 0.45 0.01
C ARG A 227 3.90 -0.43 -0.08
N ALA A 228 3.84 -1.54 -0.81
CA ALA A 228 4.98 -2.42 -1.02
C ALA A 228 6.12 -1.70 -1.76
N LEU A 229 5.79 -0.94 -2.81
CA LEU A 229 6.74 -0.09 -3.55
C LEU A 229 7.37 0.98 -2.66
N PHE A 230 6.57 1.62 -1.79
CA PHE A 230 7.09 2.57 -0.81
C PHE A 230 8.11 1.92 0.14
N VAL A 231 7.79 0.75 0.70
CA VAL A 231 8.70 0.01 1.59
C VAL A 231 10.00 -0.37 0.87
N LEU A 232 9.91 -0.88 -0.36
CA LEU A 232 11.06 -1.22 -1.20
C LEU A 232 11.94 0.02 -1.43
N ALA A 233 11.34 1.13 -1.86
CA ALA A 233 12.03 2.38 -2.16
C ALA A 233 12.75 2.95 -0.93
N GLN A 234 12.11 2.94 0.24
CA GLN A 234 12.68 3.49 1.48
C GLN A 234 13.78 2.61 2.10
N SER A 235 13.91 1.35 1.68
CA SER A 235 14.91 0.44 2.25
C SER A 235 16.36 0.84 1.93
N GLY A 236 16.58 1.66 0.90
CA GLY A 236 17.91 2.06 0.43
C GLY A 236 18.75 0.92 -0.19
N ARG A 237 18.18 -0.29 -0.31
CA ARG A 237 18.89 -1.46 -0.83
C ARG A 237 18.93 -1.47 -2.37
N PRO A 238 20.08 -1.78 -3.00
CA PRO A 238 20.19 -1.85 -4.45
C PRO A 238 19.19 -2.82 -5.10
N GLU A 239 18.96 -3.98 -4.48
CA GLU A 239 18.04 -5.01 -4.97
C GLU A 239 16.58 -4.54 -4.92
N ALA A 240 16.21 -3.82 -3.85
CA ALA A 240 14.89 -3.24 -3.71
C ALA A 240 14.66 -2.11 -4.71
N ARG A 241 15.68 -1.27 -4.96
CA ARG A 241 15.63 -0.27 -6.03
C ARG A 241 15.45 -0.91 -7.40
N SER A 242 16.21 -1.96 -7.70
CA SER A 242 16.08 -2.70 -8.96
C SER A 242 14.66 -3.23 -9.14
N THR A 243 14.02 -3.69 -8.07
CA THR A 243 12.63 -4.15 -8.07
C THR A 243 11.66 -3.00 -8.39
N VAL A 244 11.84 -1.81 -7.80
CA VAL A 244 11.01 -0.63 -8.10
C VAL A 244 11.14 -0.22 -9.57
N VAL A 245 12.36 -0.24 -10.13
CA VAL A 245 12.60 0.05 -11.55
C VAL A 245 11.91 -0.98 -12.45
N GLU A 246 11.98 -2.27 -12.10
CA GLU A 246 11.30 -3.33 -12.85
C GLU A 246 9.77 -3.11 -12.88
N VAL A 247 9.16 -2.83 -11.72
CA VAL A 247 7.72 -2.57 -11.63
C VAL A 247 7.33 -1.32 -12.41
N ALA A 248 8.16 -0.27 -12.42
CA ALA A 248 7.91 0.94 -13.23
C ALA A 248 7.88 0.65 -14.74
N ARG A 249 8.67 -0.32 -15.21
CA ARG A 249 8.73 -0.72 -16.63
C ARG A 249 7.57 -1.62 -17.03
N SER A 250 7.25 -2.67 -16.25
CA SER A 250 6.37 -3.75 -16.70
C SER A 250 5.19 -4.09 -15.78
N GLY A 251 4.97 -3.34 -14.69
CA GLY A 251 3.84 -3.56 -13.79
C GLY A 251 2.47 -3.21 -14.40
N SER A 252 1.39 -3.44 -13.65
CA SER A 252 0.06 -2.88 -13.98
C SER A 252 0.12 -1.35 -13.99
N GLU A 253 -0.76 -0.67 -14.75
CA GLU A 253 -0.72 0.80 -14.84
C GLU A 253 -0.71 1.50 -13.46
N PRO A 254 -1.56 1.12 -12.47
CA PRO A 254 -1.49 1.70 -11.14
C PRO A 254 -0.15 1.44 -10.42
N ALA A 255 0.42 0.24 -10.57
CA ALA A 255 1.71 -0.11 -9.98
C ALA A 255 2.87 0.64 -10.65
N ARG A 256 2.83 0.83 -11.97
CA ARG A 256 3.82 1.63 -12.71
C ARG A 256 3.81 3.08 -12.24
N ILE A 257 2.63 3.70 -12.13
CA ILE A 257 2.49 5.09 -11.64
C ILE A 257 3.05 5.20 -10.22
N ALA A 258 2.71 4.26 -9.34
CA ALA A 258 3.24 4.23 -7.97
C ALA A 258 4.77 4.08 -7.97
N ALA A 259 5.32 3.17 -8.77
CA ALA A 259 6.76 2.94 -8.85
C ALA A 259 7.50 4.17 -9.38
N VAL A 260 7.01 4.80 -10.46
CA VAL A 260 7.58 6.05 -11.00
C VAL A 260 7.58 7.17 -9.96
N ARG A 261 6.51 7.29 -9.18
CA ARG A 261 6.43 8.28 -8.09
C ARG A 261 7.49 8.02 -7.02
N GLU A 262 7.69 6.76 -6.63
CA GLU A 262 8.75 6.44 -5.67
C GLU A 262 10.14 6.67 -6.26
N LEU A 263 10.41 6.29 -7.52
CA LEU A 263 11.65 6.62 -8.22
C LEU A 263 11.92 8.13 -8.23
N GLY A 264 10.88 8.95 -8.48
CA GLY A 264 10.96 10.40 -8.41
C GLY A 264 11.61 10.93 -7.13
N ARG A 265 11.34 10.29 -5.99
CA ARG A 265 11.85 10.69 -4.66
C ARG A 265 13.21 10.08 -4.31
N LEU A 266 13.66 9.05 -5.01
CA LEU A 266 14.92 8.36 -4.69
C LEU A 266 16.14 9.22 -5.01
N GLN A 267 17.13 9.25 -4.14
CA GLN A 267 18.39 9.94 -4.46
C GLN A 267 19.25 9.11 -5.42
N GLY A 268 20.04 9.77 -6.26
CA GLY A 268 21.05 9.13 -7.11
C GLY A 268 21.10 9.63 -8.56
N PRO A 269 22.30 9.63 -9.18
CA PRO A 269 22.53 10.26 -10.49
C PRO A 269 21.90 9.51 -11.68
N GLY A 270 21.54 8.23 -11.54
CA GLY A 270 20.98 7.42 -12.64
C GLY A 270 19.46 7.45 -12.79
N VAL A 271 18.74 7.97 -11.80
CA VAL A 271 17.27 7.87 -11.74
C VAL A 271 16.58 8.62 -12.87
N ALA A 272 17.14 9.75 -13.31
CA ALA A 272 16.57 10.51 -14.44
C ALA A 272 16.58 9.69 -15.74
N ASN A 273 17.64 8.89 -15.97
CA ASN A 273 17.72 8.01 -17.14
C ASN A 273 16.76 6.84 -17.01
N GLU A 274 16.65 6.23 -15.83
CA GLU A 274 15.65 5.18 -15.55
C GLU A 274 14.22 5.67 -15.80
N LEU A 275 13.90 6.91 -15.37
CA LEU A 275 12.63 7.55 -15.63
C LEU A 275 12.39 7.78 -17.14
N LEU A 276 13.41 8.20 -17.89
CA LEU A 276 13.31 8.35 -19.35
C LEU A 276 13.06 7.01 -20.06
N GLU A 277 13.64 5.90 -19.61
CA GLU A 277 13.35 4.57 -20.17
C GLU A 277 11.90 4.13 -19.88
N VAL A 278 11.38 4.47 -18.70
CA VAL A 278 9.96 4.24 -18.37
C VAL A 278 9.05 5.13 -19.21
N TYR A 279 9.48 6.35 -19.54
CA TYR A 279 8.75 7.25 -20.43
C TYR A 279 8.55 6.63 -21.82
N THR A 280 9.61 6.08 -22.43
CA THR A 280 9.57 5.53 -23.78
C THR A 280 8.64 4.32 -23.89
N SER A 281 8.54 3.50 -22.84
CA SER A 281 7.65 2.33 -22.75
C SER A 281 6.30 2.65 -22.08
N GLY A 282 6.06 3.90 -21.69
CA GLY A 282 4.88 4.36 -20.96
C GLY A 282 3.67 4.62 -21.85
N ASN A 283 2.47 4.39 -21.32
CA ASN A 283 1.24 4.99 -21.82
C ASN A 283 1.04 6.40 -21.24
N SER A 284 0.03 7.14 -21.68
CA SER A 284 -0.13 8.56 -21.32
C SER A 284 -0.17 8.83 -19.79
N PRO A 285 -0.91 8.08 -18.95
CA PRO A 285 -0.87 8.27 -17.49
C PRO A 285 0.51 8.08 -16.88
N VAL A 286 1.24 7.04 -17.31
CA VAL A 286 2.60 6.77 -16.83
C VAL A 286 3.57 7.85 -17.30
N ARG A 287 3.50 8.27 -18.57
CA ARG A 287 4.33 9.34 -19.13
C ARG A 287 4.15 10.66 -18.38
N TYR A 288 2.90 11.03 -18.06
CA TYR A 288 2.62 12.23 -17.27
C TYR A 288 3.26 12.14 -15.88
N GLN A 289 3.10 10.99 -15.20
CA GLN A 289 3.72 10.77 -13.89
C GLN A 289 5.25 10.81 -13.95
N VAL A 290 5.87 10.36 -15.06
CA VAL A 290 7.32 10.49 -15.28
C VAL A 290 7.72 11.96 -15.41
N VAL A 291 6.99 12.77 -16.18
CA VAL A 291 7.26 14.22 -16.30
C VAL A 291 7.18 14.88 -14.92
N THR A 292 6.14 14.59 -14.13
CA THR A 292 6.03 15.08 -12.75
C THR A 292 7.22 14.66 -11.89
N ALA A 293 7.60 13.37 -11.95
CA ALA A 293 8.73 12.85 -11.19
C ALA A 293 10.06 13.53 -11.60
N LEU A 294 10.30 13.79 -12.89
CA LEU A 294 11.48 14.53 -13.34
C LEU A 294 11.46 16.00 -12.87
N GLY A 295 10.28 16.61 -12.77
CA GLY A 295 10.06 17.94 -12.22
C GLY A 295 10.45 18.04 -10.74
N GLU A 296 9.94 17.13 -9.90
CA GLU A 296 10.25 17.05 -8.46
C GLU A 296 11.76 16.90 -8.22
N ARG A 297 12.47 16.29 -9.16
CA ARG A 297 13.93 16.07 -9.13
C ARG A 297 14.77 17.23 -9.65
N ALA A 298 14.13 18.26 -10.21
CA ALA A 298 14.81 19.28 -10.99
C ALA A 298 15.68 18.71 -12.14
N ALA A 299 15.23 17.62 -12.78
CA ALA A 299 15.93 16.97 -13.89
C ALA A 299 15.70 17.72 -15.23
N THR A 300 16.15 18.97 -15.29
CA THR A 300 15.84 19.94 -16.36
C THR A 300 16.32 19.47 -17.75
N THR A 301 17.48 18.80 -17.84
CA THR A 301 17.97 18.24 -19.11
C THR A 301 17.06 17.12 -19.65
N ALA A 302 16.52 16.27 -18.77
CA ALA A 302 15.58 15.22 -19.17
C ALA A 302 14.23 15.80 -19.61
N LEU A 303 13.73 16.81 -18.88
CA LEU A 303 12.51 17.54 -19.25
C LEU A 303 12.67 18.29 -20.58
N LEU A 304 13.83 18.89 -20.85
CA LEU A 304 14.13 19.53 -22.13
C LEU A 304 14.01 18.54 -23.29
N ARG A 305 14.60 17.35 -23.15
CA ARG A 305 14.54 16.30 -24.17
C ARG A 305 13.09 15.90 -24.47
N ILE A 306 12.28 15.68 -23.43
CA ILE A 306 10.85 15.38 -23.61
C ILE A 306 10.15 16.55 -24.33
N ALA A 307 10.39 17.78 -23.91
CA ALA A 307 9.79 18.95 -24.53
C ALA A 307 10.17 19.13 -26.02
N GLN A 308 11.34 18.64 -26.44
CA GLN A 308 11.79 18.70 -27.84
C GLN A 308 11.22 17.57 -28.70
N ASP A 309 11.25 16.35 -28.19
CA ASP A 309 11.00 15.14 -29.00
C ASP A 309 9.54 14.66 -28.93
N GLU A 310 8.76 15.10 -27.93
CA GLU A 310 7.42 14.53 -27.68
C GLU A 310 6.40 14.98 -28.74
N PRO A 311 5.77 14.05 -29.49
CA PRO A 311 4.74 14.39 -30.48
C PRO A 311 3.43 14.85 -29.85
N ASP A 312 3.01 14.26 -28.72
CA ASP A 312 1.76 14.65 -28.04
C ASP A 312 1.89 16.07 -27.48
N VAL A 313 1.09 16.98 -28.03
CA VAL A 313 1.05 18.40 -27.65
C VAL A 313 0.85 18.55 -26.14
N ARG A 314 -0.04 17.77 -25.53
CA ARG A 314 -0.37 17.90 -24.11
C ARG A 314 0.80 17.48 -23.21
N LEU A 315 1.47 16.38 -23.55
CA LEU A 315 2.65 15.93 -22.79
C LEU A 315 3.84 16.87 -23.00
N ARG A 316 4.01 17.39 -24.21
CA ARG A 316 5.02 18.41 -24.51
C ARG A 316 4.80 19.68 -23.68
N GLU A 317 3.57 20.20 -23.63
CA GLU A 317 3.21 21.34 -22.78
C GLU A 317 3.41 21.06 -21.29
N ALA A 318 3.06 19.86 -20.83
CA ALA A 318 3.30 19.43 -19.45
C ALA A 318 4.80 19.43 -19.12
N ALA A 319 5.66 18.94 -20.03
CA ALA A 319 7.10 18.96 -19.84
C ALA A 319 7.66 20.39 -19.78
N ILE A 320 7.20 21.30 -20.65
CA ILE A 320 7.63 22.70 -20.68
C ILE A 320 7.21 23.45 -19.40
N THR A 321 5.97 23.28 -18.96
CA THR A 321 5.46 23.92 -17.74
C THR A 321 6.14 23.38 -16.49
N THR A 322 6.41 22.07 -16.46
CA THR A 322 7.16 21.40 -15.39
C THR A 322 8.63 21.85 -15.37
N LEU A 323 9.24 22.05 -16.54
CA LEU A 323 10.59 22.61 -16.66
C LEU A 323 10.68 23.99 -16.00
N GLY A 324 9.65 24.82 -16.16
CA GLY A 324 9.54 26.10 -15.45
C GLY A 324 9.50 25.95 -13.93
N THR A 325 8.66 25.05 -13.40
CA THR A 325 8.59 24.79 -11.95
C THR A 325 9.87 24.17 -11.39
N ALA A 326 10.59 23.40 -12.21
CA ALA A 326 11.85 22.74 -11.88
C ALA A 326 13.07 23.68 -11.92
N GLY A 327 12.89 24.97 -12.22
CA GLY A 327 13.98 25.94 -12.32
C GLY A 327 14.76 25.88 -13.64
N GLY A 328 14.21 25.23 -14.68
CA GLY A 328 14.85 25.07 -15.99
C GLY A 328 14.79 26.31 -16.89
N ARG A 329 15.13 27.49 -16.36
CA ARG A 329 15.09 28.78 -17.08
C ARG A 329 15.96 28.77 -18.35
N GLU A 330 17.18 28.24 -18.25
CA GLU A 330 18.11 28.13 -19.38
C GLU A 330 17.54 27.20 -20.48
N GLN A 331 16.93 26.10 -20.08
CA GLN A 331 16.31 25.15 -21.01
C GLN A 331 15.09 25.77 -21.68
N LEU A 332 14.30 26.59 -20.98
CA LEU A 332 13.21 27.37 -21.58
C LEU A 332 13.74 28.39 -22.60
N HIS A 333 14.92 28.99 -22.37
CA HIS A 333 15.56 29.88 -23.34
C HIS A 333 15.93 29.14 -24.63
N VAL A 334 16.54 27.96 -24.50
CA VAL A 334 16.86 27.09 -25.64
C VAL A 334 15.60 26.73 -26.43
N LEU A 335 14.53 26.29 -25.74
CA LEU A 335 13.26 25.94 -26.40
C LEU A 335 12.64 27.13 -27.13
N TYR A 336 12.67 28.31 -26.54
CA TYR A 336 12.09 29.50 -27.14
C TYR A 336 12.75 29.87 -28.48
N ALA A 337 14.07 29.71 -28.56
CA ALA A 337 14.86 30.09 -29.74
C ALA A 337 14.52 29.25 -30.98
N SER A 338 14.20 27.98 -30.81
CA SER A 338 13.85 27.06 -31.89
C SER A 338 12.33 26.83 -32.06
N ALA A 339 11.50 27.40 -31.20
CA ALA A 339 10.05 27.16 -31.18
C ALA A 339 9.28 27.93 -32.27
N GLY A 340 8.32 27.23 -32.90
CA GLY A 340 7.24 27.87 -33.65
C GLY A 340 6.23 28.57 -32.72
N THR A 341 5.28 29.32 -33.31
CA THR A 341 4.32 30.15 -32.53
C THR A 341 3.53 29.38 -31.47
N GLU A 342 3.09 28.16 -31.76
CA GLU A 342 2.33 27.33 -30.81
C GLU A 342 3.20 26.95 -29.59
N MET A 343 4.40 26.41 -29.84
CA MET A 343 5.32 26.02 -28.78
C MET A 343 5.82 27.22 -27.97
N LYS A 344 5.95 28.41 -28.57
CA LYS A 344 6.26 29.64 -27.84
C LYS A 344 5.24 29.95 -26.75
N ARG A 345 3.94 29.70 -26.96
CA ARG A 345 2.90 29.91 -25.92
C ARG A 345 3.13 29.02 -24.71
N ALA A 346 3.44 27.75 -24.95
CA ALA A 346 3.78 26.80 -23.90
C ALA A 346 5.03 27.26 -23.12
N VAL A 347 6.07 27.74 -23.82
CA VAL A 347 7.29 28.26 -23.19
C VAL A 347 7.02 29.51 -22.36
N LEU A 348 6.12 30.41 -22.80
CA LEU A 348 5.66 31.55 -21.99
C LEU A 348 4.96 31.10 -20.70
N ALA A 349 4.16 30.02 -20.75
CA ALA A 349 3.59 29.42 -19.54
C ALA A 349 4.68 28.83 -18.63
N GLY A 350 5.72 28.20 -19.20
CA GLY A 350 6.92 27.78 -18.46
C GLY A 350 7.62 28.94 -17.73
N TYR A 351 7.84 30.07 -18.40
CA TYR A 351 8.43 31.26 -17.77
C TYR A 351 7.56 31.85 -16.66
N LEU A 352 6.22 31.82 -16.82
CA LEU A 352 5.31 32.22 -15.75
C LEU A 352 5.51 31.36 -14.50
N ASN A 353 5.57 30.04 -14.66
CA ASN A 353 5.80 29.10 -13.55
C ASN A 353 7.18 29.29 -12.90
N ALA A 354 8.20 29.60 -13.70
CA ALA A 354 9.54 29.94 -13.22
C ALA A 354 9.63 31.34 -12.58
N ARG A 355 8.55 32.13 -12.61
CA ARG A 355 8.52 33.56 -12.22
C ARG A 355 9.59 34.41 -12.92
N ALA A 356 9.91 34.09 -14.18
CA ALA A 356 10.95 34.75 -14.97
C ALA A 356 10.43 36.02 -15.67
N ASP A 357 10.15 37.07 -14.90
CA ASP A 357 9.62 38.34 -15.42
C ASP A 357 10.55 39.03 -16.43
N GLU A 358 11.86 38.98 -16.23
CA GLU A 358 12.85 39.54 -17.16
C GLU A 358 12.74 38.98 -18.57
N ASP A 359 12.59 37.66 -18.71
CA ASP A 359 12.50 37.02 -20.03
C ASP A 359 11.15 37.34 -20.68
N LEU A 360 10.07 37.33 -19.90
CA LEU A 360 8.75 37.75 -20.37
C LEU A 360 8.75 39.21 -20.84
N ILE A 361 9.43 40.14 -20.13
CA ILE A 361 9.58 41.55 -20.55
C ILE A 361 10.39 41.65 -21.84
N ARG A 362 11.49 40.90 -21.95
CA ARG A 362 12.34 40.87 -23.15
C ARG A 362 11.52 40.42 -24.36
N ILE A 363 10.74 39.36 -24.20
CA ILE A 363 9.86 38.81 -25.24
C ILE A 363 8.77 39.82 -25.60
N ALA A 364 8.09 40.41 -24.62
CA ALA A 364 7.05 41.40 -24.83
C ALA A 364 7.53 42.63 -25.63
N ARG A 365 8.82 42.99 -25.51
CA ARG A 365 9.43 44.11 -26.25
C ARG A 365 9.94 43.75 -27.64
N ARG A 366 10.51 42.55 -27.81
CA ARG A 366 11.38 42.23 -28.96
C ARG A 366 10.86 41.12 -29.88
N ASP A 367 9.89 40.31 -29.46
CA ASP A 367 9.43 39.21 -30.32
C ASP A 367 8.75 39.77 -31.59
N ARG A 368 9.01 39.13 -32.73
CA ARG A 368 8.51 39.58 -34.04
C ARG A 368 6.99 39.39 -34.14
N ASP A 369 6.44 38.37 -33.51
CA ASP A 369 5.01 38.04 -33.55
C ASP A 369 4.21 38.88 -32.54
N PRO A 370 3.28 39.76 -33.00
CA PRO A 370 2.44 40.56 -32.11
C PRO A 370 1.54 39.72 -31.18
N ALA A 371 1.16 38.51 -31.56
CA ALA A 371 0.39 37.62 -30.70
C ALA A 371 1.22 37.13 -29.51
N VAL A 372 2.48 36.73 -29.76
CA VAL A 372 3.41 36.30 -28.72
C VAL A 372 3.74 37.46 -27.77
N ARG A 373 3.94 38.68 -28.29
CA ARG A 373 4.14 39.87 -27.44
C ARG A 373 2.94 40.12 -26.51
N ARG A 374 1.72 40.07 -27.04
CA ARG A 374 0.48 40.25 -26.25
C ARG A 374 0.33 39.17 -25.17
N GLU A 375 0.66 37.93 -25.50
CA GLU A 375 0.61 36.85 -24.53
C GLU A 375 1.65 37.02 -23.41
N ALA A 376 2.88 37.41 -23.74
CA ALA A 376 3.91 37.70 -22.74
C ALA A 376 3.47 38.83 -21.77
N VAL A 377 2.83 39.88 -22.29
CA VAL A 377 2.21 40.94 -21.48
C VAL A 377 1.09 40.37 -20.58
N ALA A 378 0.26 39.46 -21.09
CA ALA A 378 -0.76 38.80 -20.28
C ALA A 378 -0.16 37.95 -19.15
N LYS A 379 0.91 37.19 -19.41
CA LYS A 379 1.62 36.44 -18.36
C LYS A 379 2.24 37.37 -17.31
N LEU A 380 2.81 38.51 -17.72
CA LEU A 380 3.34 39.52 -16.80
C LEU A 380 2.27 40.12 -15.87
N ARG A 381 1.04 40.32 -16.38
CA ARG A 381 -0.09 40.75 -15.54
C ARG A 381 -0.45 39.72 -14.48
N VAL A 382 -0.42 38.43 -14.84
CA VAL A 382 -0.66 37.33 -13.89
C VAL A 382 0.46 37.24 -12.85
N LEU A 383 1.71 37.43 -13.28
CA LEU A 383 2.88 37.34 -12.41
C LEU A 383 2.95 38.46 -11.38
N ALA A 384 2.55 39.68 -11.77
CA ALA A 384 2.42 40.86 -10.90
C ALA A 384 3.64 41.16 -10.01
N THR A 385 4.85 40.82 -10.45
CA THR A 385 6.08 41.23 -9.77
C THR A 385 6.26 42.75 -9.88
N PRO A 386 6.99 43.40 -8.96
CA PRO A 386 7.24 44.85 -9.03
C PRO A 386 7.76 45.30 -10.39
N ARG A 387 8.71 44.56 -10.95
CA ARG A 387 9.29 44.82 -12.27
C ARG A 387 8.30 44.64 -13.42
N ALA A 388 7.46 43.61 -13.34
CA ALA A 388 6.40 43.41 -14.32
C ALA A 388 5.40 44.57 -14.29
N LEU A 389 4.99 45.03 -13.10
CA LEU A 389 4.07 46.15 -12.92
C LEU A 389 4.64 47.48 -13.44
N GLU A 390 5.92 47.76 -13.19
CA GLU A 390 6.61 48.92 -13.75
C GLU A 390 6.59 48.89 -15.28
N PHE A 391 6.97 47.76 -15.88
CA PHE A 391 6.91 47.62 -17.33
C PHE A 391 5.48 47.80 -17.88
N LEU A 392 4.47 47.25 -17.22
CA LEU A 392 3.07 47.41 -17.62
C LEU A 392 2.58 48.85 -17.55
N LYS A 393 3.11 49.69 -16.65
CA LYS A 393 2.82 51.14 -16.63
C LYS A 393 3.38 51.83 -17.87
N THR A 394 4.62 51.54 -18.24
CA THR A 394 5.26 52.11 -19.44
C THR A 394 4.51 51.80 -20.74
N LEU A 395 3.76 50.70 -20.79
CA LEU A 395 2.93 50.33 -21.95
C LEU A 395 1.56 51.04 -21.99
N LYS A 396 1.08 51.61 -20.87
CA LYS A 396 -0.17 52.40 -20.85
C LYS A 396 0.06 53.85 -21.24
N GLU A 397 1.31 54.30 -21.15
CA GLU A 397 1.75 55.67 -21.47
C GLU A 397 2.16 55.83 -22.94
N GLN A 398 2.20 54.72 -23.70
CA GLN A 398 2.44 54.64 -25.14
C GLN A 398 1.13 54.32 -25.86
#